data_AF-A0AAU6Q3W7-F1
#
_entry.id   AF-A0AAU6Q3W7-F1
#
_cell.length_a   1.000
_cell.length_b   1.000
_cell.length_c   1.000
_cell.angle_alpha   90.00
_cell.angle_beta   90.00
_cell.angle_gamma   90.00
#
_symmetry.space_group_name_H-M   'P 1'
#
loop_
_entity.id
_entity.type
_entity.pdbx_description
1 polymer ?
#
loop_
_entity_poly.entity_id
_entity_poly.type
_entity_poly.pdbx_seq_one_letter_code
_entity_poly.pdbx_strand_id
1 'polypeptide(L)'
;MTASKKLVLAMPFFDGLQWQRGVGEVFDTSKLDEKVAEKLEAKGYLVTEQVYRARLNPEAARIQEAAEASQGELQSIYALFPGVTTTEGVKAAVGALQAKVPSAEDLQKVSSARTFARQLGQLYPDAKTPDDLLTAVRQAQGESASLREKLKVAEADLSAAQASAAKPEDVQALAEYRSLVGDLLPEGLAPTAVKALKAKGYVTKGVVSRIPRAELDAVSGVGPEALKLLDGWAPYVGAEPSAPAQG
;
A
#
# COMPACT_ATOMS: atom_id res chain seq x y z
N MET A 1 -48.43 -31.21 -24.86
CA MET A 1 -48.65 -32.06 -26.04
C MET A 1 -47.39 -32.88 -26.24
N THR A 2 -47.44 -34.17 -25.91
CA THR A 2 -46.31 -35.10 -26.06
C THR A 2 -46.11 -35.36 -27.56
N ALA A 3 -44.93 -35.04 -28.08
CA ALA A 3 -44.58 -35.34 -29.46
C ALA A 3 -44.66 -36.87 -29.66
N SER A 4 -45.56 -37.33 -30.54
CA SER A 4 -45.66 -38.75 -30.87
C SER A 4 -44.32 -39.20 -31.45
N LYS A 5 -43.60 -40.07 -30.72
CA LYS A 5 -42.31 -40.60 -31.16
C LYS A 5 -42.56 -41.39 -32.45
N LYS A 6 -41.93 -40.98 -33.57
CA LYS A 6 -42.00 -41.74 -34.82
C LYS A 6 -41.17 -43.01 -34.67
N LEU A 7 -41.85 -44.13 -34.46
CA LEU A 7 -41.25 -45.45 -34.33
C LEU A 7 -41.27 -46.17 -35.68
N VAL A 8 -40.26 -46.97 -35.92
CA VAL A 8 -40.03 -47.75 -37.14
C VAL A 8 -39.96 -49.21 -36.76
N LEU A 9 -40.56 -50.05 -37.62
CA LEU A 9 -40.49 -51.50 -37.48
C LEU A 9 -39.08 -51.98 -37.83
N ALA A 10 -38.30 -52.43 -36.85
CA ALA A 10 -36.95 -52.95 -37.08
C ALA A 10 -36.93 -54.45 -37.40
N MET A 11 -37.95 -55.19 -36.99
CA MET A 11 -38.06 -56.64 -37.20
C MET A 11 -39.53 -57.03 -37.39
N PRO A 12 -39.84 -58.04 -38.22
CA PRO A 12 -41.21 -58.49 -38.39
C PRO A 12 -41.73 -59.14 -37.10
N PHE A 13 -42.99 -58.88 -36.75
CA PHE A 13 -43.66 -59.52 -35.63
C PHE A 13 -45.14 -59.77 -35.93
N PHE A 14 -45.76 -60.64 -35.14
CA PHE A 14 -47.19 -60.95 -35.22
C PHE A 14 -47.92 -60.23 -34.09
N ASP A 15 -48.91 -59.40 -34.43
CA ASP A 15 -49.66 -58.58 -33.46
C ASP A 15 -50.88 -59.31 -32.86
N GLY A 16 -51.12 -60.56 -33.26
CA GLY A 16 -52.29 -61.36 -32.87
C GLY A 16 -53.34 -61.48 -33.97
N LEU A 17 -53.31 -60.60 -34.98
CA LEU A 17 -54.25 -60.57 -36.10
C LEU A 17 -53.51 -60.72 -37.44
N GLN A 18 -52.37 -60.07 -37.61
CA GLN A 18 -51.60 -60.08 -38.85
C GLN A 18 -50.09 -60.00 -38.60
N TRP A 19 -49.33 -60.45 -39.60
CA TRP A 19 -47.88 -60.28 -39.61
C TRP A 19 -47.52 -58.87 -40.07
N GLN A 20 -46.86 -58.13 -39.19
CA GLN A 20 -46.25 -56.86 -39.53
C GLN A 20 -44.88 -57.14 -40.15
N ARG A 21 -44.72 -56.86 -41.45
CA ARG A 21 -43.50 -57.20 -42.22
C ARG A 21 -42.80 -56.00 -42.87
N GLY A 22 -43.36 -54.79 -42.76
CA GLY A 22 -42.79 -53.55 -43.32
C GLY A 22 -41.56 -53.07 -42.55
N VAL A 23 -40.48 -53.85 -42.55
CA VAL A 23 -39.23 -53.50 -41.86
C VAL A 23 -38.65 -52.23 -42.50
N GLY A 24 -38.40 -51.22 -41.68
CA GLY A 24 -37.96 -49.89 -42.11
C GLY A 24 -39.08 -48.88 -42.37
N GLU A 25 -40.35 -49.28 -42.25
CA GLU A 25 -41.49 -48.38 -42.36
C GLU A 25 -41.90 -47.82 -41.00
N VAL A 26 -42.44 -46.58 -41.00
CA VAL A 26 -42.99 -45.96 -39.79
C VAL A 26 -44.18 -46.78 -39.32
N PHE A 27 -44.12 -47.24 -38.08
CA PHE A 27 -45.14 -48.07 -37.48
C PHE A 27 -46.07 -47.22 -36.62
N ASP A 28 -47.36 -47.26 -36.93
CA ASP A 28 -48.38 -46.55 -36.16
C ASP A 28 -48.74 -47.34 -34.89
N THR A 29 -48.21 -46.89 -33.75
CA THR A 29 -48.46 -47.49 -32.44
C THR A 29 -49.84 -47.16 -31.87
N SER A 30 -50.63 -46.28 -32.51
CA SER A 30 -51.99 -45.92 -32.07
C SER A 30 -52.96 -47.11 -32.05
N LYS A 31 -52.58 -48.22 -32.71
CA LYS A 31 -53.37 -49.46 -32.80
C LYS A 31 -52.90 -50.54 -31.80
N LEU A 32 -51.84 -50.28 -31.04
CA LEU A 32 -51.32 -51.20 -30.02
C LEU A 32 -51.68 -50.72 -28.62
N ASP A 33 -51.88 -51.67 -27.70
CA ASP A 33 -51.89 -51.38 -26.27
C ASP A 33 -50.50 -50.87 -25.84
N GLU A 34 -50.47 -49.87 -24.97
CA GLU A 34 -49.26 -49.22 -24.45
C GLU A 34 -48.28 -50.25 -23.87
N LYS A 35 -48.76 -51.26 -23.13
CA LYS A 35 -47.91 -52.32 -22.56
C LYS A 35 -47.29 -53.23 -23.63
N VAL A 36 -47.97 -53.39 -24.76
CA VAL A 36 -47.46 -54.17 -25.90
C VAL A 36 -46.42 -53.35 -26.66
N ALA A 37 -46.68 -52.07 -26.88
CA ALA A 37 -45.74 -51.15 -27.51
C ALA A 37 -44.42 -51.08 -26.71
N GLU A 38 -44.47 -50.88 -25.39
CA GLU A 38 -43.30 -50.88 -24.52
C GLU A 38 -42.50 -52.19 -24.59
N LYS A 39 -43.20 -53.34 -24.62
CA LYS A 39 -42.55 -54.66 -24.72
C LYS A 39 -41.89 -54.87 -26.07
N LEU A 40 -42.47 -54.35 -27.15
CA LEU A 40 -41.90 -54.41 -28.50
C LEU A 40 -40.70 -53.47 -28.64
N GLU A 41 -40.74 -52.29 -28.02
CA GLU A 41 -39.60 -51.37 -27.93
C GLU A 41 -38.45 -51.99 -27.12
N ALA A 42 -38.73 -52.54 -25.93
CA ALA A 42 -37.72 -53.18 -25.08
C ALA A 42 -37.04 -54.38 -25.74
N LYS A 43 -37.77 -55.10 -26.59
CA LYS A 43 -37.23 -56.21 -27.39
C LYS A 43 -36.61 -55.77 -28.72
N GLY A 44 -36.67 -54.50 -29.06
CA GLY A 44 -36.07 -53.91 -30.27
C GLY A 44 -36.82 -54.18 -31.57
N TYR A 45 -38.08 -54.61 -31.51
CA TYR A 45 -38.95 -54.74 -32.69
C TYR A 45 -39.42 -53.38 -33.22
N LEU A 46 -39.66 -52.45 -32.30
CA LEU A 46 -39.92 -51.05 -32.59
C LEU A 46 -38.74 -50.22 -32.10
N VAL A 47 -38.21 -49.36 -32.96
CA VAL A 47 -37.11 -48.45 -32.60
C VAL A 47 -37.41 -47.08 -33.16
N THR A 48 -36.76 -46.04 -32.66
CA THR A 48 -36.87 -44.73 -33.30
C THR A 48 -36.24 -44.78 -34.68
N GLU A 49 -36.73 -43.93 -35.59
CA GLU A 49 -36.17 -43.80 -36.94
C GLU A 49 -34.65 -43.54 -36.92
N GLN A 50 -34.17 -42.74 -35.96
CA GLN A 50 -32.74 -42.48 -35.74
C GLN A 50 -31.96 -43.76 -35.40
N VAL A 51 -32.47 -44.59 -34.47
CA VAL A 51 -31.81 -45.85 -34.10
C VAL A 51 -31.83 -46.84 -35.26
N TYR A 52 -32.91 -46.88 -36.05
CA TYR A 52 -32.98 -47.73 -37.24
C TYR A 52 -31.94 -47.31 -38.30
N ARG A 53 -31.87 -46.01 -38.62
CA ARG A 53 -30.89 -45.46 -39.58
C ARG A 53 -29.44 -45.68 -39.11
N ALA A 54 -29.17 -45.52 -37.80
CA ALA A 54 -27.87 -45.78 -37.22
C ALA A 54 -27.42 -47.24 -37.32
N ARG A 55 -28.36 -48.20 -37.29
CA ARG A 55 -28.05 -49.62 -37.53
C ARG A 55 -27.71 -49.91 -38.99
N LEU A 56 -28.37 -49.23 -39.94
CA LEU A 56 -28.14 -49.41 -41.37
C LEU A 56 -26.86 -48.72 -41.87
N ASN A 57 -26.56 -47.54 -41.33
CA ASN A 57 -25.35 -46.79 -41.65
C ASN A 57 -24.83 -46.05 -40.40
N PRO A 58 -23.96 -46.69 -39.60
CA PRO A 58 -23.48 -46.12 -38.34
C PRO A 58 -22.60 -44.88 -38.54
N GLU A 59 -21.90 -44.77 -39.67
CA GLU A 59 -21.05 -43.62 -39.97
C GLU A 59 -21.89 -42.38 -40.30
N ALA A 60 -22.90 -42.51 -41.15
CA ALA A 60 -23.82 -41.40 -41.46
C ALA A 60 -24.61 -40.94 -40.24
N ALA A 61 -25.02 -41.86 -39.36
CA ALA A 61 -25.70 -41.50 -38.11
C ALA A 61 -24.81 -40.73 -37.13
N ARG A 62 -23.53 -41.12 -37.00
CA ARG A 62 -22.58 -40.34 -36.18
C ARG A 62 -22.35 -38.94 -36.73
N ILE A 63 -22.26 -38.79 -38.05
CA ILE A 63 -22.11 -37.47 -38.69
C ILE A 63 -23.36 -36.62 -38.45
N GLN A 64 -24.55 -37.21 -38.55
CA GLN A 64 -25.80 -36.51 -38.29
C GLN A 64 -25.94 -36.10 -36.82
N GLU A 65 -25.61 -36.97 -35.87
CA GLU A 65 -25.63 -36.67 -34.45
C GLU A 65 -24.65 -35.54 -34.11
N ALA A 66 -23.42 -35.58 -34.67
CA ALA A 66 -22.46 -34.50 -34.51
C ALA A 66 -22.93 -33.17 -35.13
N ALA A 67 -23.62 -33.22 -36.27
CA ALA A 67 -24.20 -32.05 -36.91
C ALA A 67 -25.36 -31.46 -36.08
N GLU A 68 -26.25 -32.29 -35.54
CA GLU A 68 -27.35 -31.88 -34.66
C GLU A 68 -26.83 -31.29 -33.35
N ALA A 69 -25.81 -31.90 -32.75
CA ALA A 69 -25.13 -31.38 -31.56
C ALA A 69 -24.48 -30.01 -31.84
N SER A 70 -23.76 -29.89 -32.95
CA SER A 70 -23.13 -28.63 -33.38
C SER A 70 -24.17 -27.54 -33.68
N GLN A 71 -25.32 -27.90 -34.25
CA GLN A 71 -26.43 -26.97 -34.47
C GLN A 71 -27.07 -26.52 -33.16
N GLY A 72 -27.26 -27.43 -32.19
CA GLY A 72 -27.76 -27.11 -30.87
C GLY A 72 -26.83 -26.15 -30.12
N GLU A 73 -25.52 -26.39 -30.19
CA GLU A 73 -24.50 -25.48 -29.65
C GLU A 73 -24.57 -24.10 -30.33
N LEU A 74 -24.65 -24.02 -31.65
CA LEU A 74 -24.79 -22.76 -32.38
C LEU A 74 -26.07 -22.00 -31.99
N GLN A 75 -27.20 -22.68 -31.84
CA GLN A 75 -28.44 -22.06 -31.37
C GLN A 75 -28.30 -21.54 -29.93
N SER A 76 -27.62 -22.28 -29.05
CA SER A 76 -27.35 -21.81 -27.69
C SER A 76 -26.46 -20.56 -27.66
N ILE A 77 -25.49 -20.47 -28.57
CA ILE A 77 -24.63 -19.29 -28.74
C ILE A 77 -25.44 -18.10 -29.28
N TYR A 78 -26.32 -18.30 -30.27
CA TYR A 78 -27.20 -17.23 -30.76
C TYR A 78 -28.17 -16.73 -29.69
N ALA A 79 -28.64 -17.60 -28.78
CA ALA A 79 -29.49 -17.20 -27.68
C ALA A 79 -28.80 -16.24 -26.68
N LEU A 80 -27.46 -16.30 -26.56
CA LEU A 80 -26.68 -15.38 -25.72
C LEU A 80 -26.57 -13.97 -26.34
N PHE A 81 -26.84 -13.82 -27.64
CA PHE A 81 -26.75 -12.57 -28.38
C PHE A 81 -28.08 -12.28 -29.10
N PRO A 82 -29.12 -11.79 -28.38
CA PRO A 82 -30.43 -11.54 -28.97
C PRO A 82 -30.34 -10.54 -30.13
N GLY A 83 -30.86 -10.93 -31.30
CA GLY A 83 -30.82 -10.15 -32.54
C GLY A 83 -29.69 -10.53 -33.51
N VAL A 84 -28.81 -11.46 -33.13
CA VAL A 84 -27.70 -11.94 -33.98
C VAL A 84 -28.02 -13.34 -34.50
N THR A 85 -28.22 -13.47 -35.81
CA THR A 85 -28.59 -14.73 -36.48
C THR A 85 -27.47 -15.34 -37.32
N THR A 86 -26.28 -14.72 -37.33
CA THR A 86 -25.15 -15.14 -38.16
C THR A 86 -23.89 -15.32 -37.34
N THR A 87 -23.05 -16.29 -37.74
CA THR A 87 -21.77 -16.58 -37.07
C THR A 87 -20.83 -15.38 -37.07
N GLU A 88 -20.85 -14.57 -38.14
CA GLU A 88 -20.09 -13.32 -38.23
C GLU A 88 -20.60 -12.28 -37.23
N GLY A 89 -21.92 -12.17 -37.07
CA GLY A 89 -22.52 -11.27 -36.09
C GLY A 89 -22.18 -11.67 -34.65
N VAL A 90 -22.06 -12.97 -34.35
CA VAL A 90 -21.62 -13.44 -33.01
C VAL A 90 -20.16 -13.09 -32.80
N LYS A 91 -19.29 -13.28 -33.80
CA LYS A 91 -17.88 -12.86 -33.72
C LYS A 91 -17.76 -11.35 -33.47
N ALA A 92 -18.55 -10.54 -34.17
CA ALA A 92 -18.57 -9.10 -33.98
C ALA A 92 -19.08 -8.71 -32.58
N ALA A 93 -20.14 -9.36 -32.09
CA ALA A 93 -20.70 -9.12 -30.77
C ALA A 93 -19.72 -9.53 -29.64
N VAL A 94 -19.06 -10.68 -29.78
CA VAL A 94 -18.00 -11.14 -28.87
C VAL A 94 -16.81 -10.19 -28.88
N GLY A 95 -16.37 -9.74 -30.07
CA GLY A 95 -15.30 -8.76 -30.20
C GLY A 95 -15.66 -7.41 -29.56
N ALA A 96 -16.90 -6.94 -29.74
CA ALA A 96 -17.39 -5.73 -29.08
C ALA A 96 -17.50 -5.90 -27.56
N LEU A 97 -17.84 -7.09 -27.07
CA LEU A 97 -17.86 -7.40 -25.64
C LEU A 97 -16.43 -7.41 -25.07
N GLN A 98 -15.49 -8.08 -25.73
CA GLN A 98 -14.08 -8.08 -25.35
C GLN A 98 -13.47 -6.67 -25.35
N ALA A 99 -13.85 -5.82 -26.29
CA ALA A 99 -13.41 -4.43 -26.33
C ALA A 99 -13.99 -3.57 -25.17
N LYS A 100 -15.12 -3.98 -24.60
CA LYS A 100 -15.73 -3.33 -23.42
C LYS A 100 -15.26 -3.92 -22.09
N VAL A 101 -14.70 -5.12 -22.09
CA VAL A 101 -14.10 -5.73 -20.89
C VAL A 101 -12.78 -5.01 -20.63
N PRO A 102 -12.61 -4.35 -19.47
CA PRO A 102 -11.37 -3.68 -19.13
C PRO A 102 -10.20 -4.67 -19.15
N SER A 103 -9.07 -4.26 -19.73
CA SER A 103 -7.88 -5.11 -19.76
C SER A 103 -7.38 -5.39 -18.34
N ALA A 104 -6.58 -6.46 -18.17
CA ALA A 104 -5.96 -6.77 -16.88
C ALA A 104 -5.11 -5.60 -16.35
N GLU A 105 -4.45 -4.86 -17.26
CA GLU A 105 -3.70 -3.65 -16.91
C GLU A 105 -4.59 -2.52 -16.42
N ASP A 106 -5.77 -2.32 -17.02
CA ASP A 106 -6.72 -1.30 -16.60
C ASP A 106 -7.32 -1.61 -15.23
N LEU A 107 -7.64 -2.89 -14.98
CA LEU A 107 -8.05 -3.35 -13.65
C LEU A 107 -6.95 -3.16 -12.61
N GLN A 108 -5.69 -3.41 -12.99
CA GLN A 108 -4.55 -3.19 -12.11
C GLN A 108 -4.37 -1.71 -11.79
N LYS A 109 -4.48 -0.81 -12.77
CA LYS A 109 -4.45 0.65 -12.57
C LYS A 109 -5.58 1.14 -11.66
N VAL A 110 -6.79 0.62 -11.81
CA VAL A 110 -7.92 0.96 -10.94
C VAL A 110 -7.69 0.44 -9.51
N SER A 111 -7.13 -0.77 -9.36
CA SER A 111 -6.82 -1.35 -8.06
C SER A 111 -5.72 -0.57 -7.32
N SER A 112 -4.68 -0.14 -8.05
CA SER A 112 -3.59 0.66 -7.48
C SER A 112 -4.06 2.07 -7.14
N ALA A 113 -4.86 2.70 -8.01
CA ALA A 113 -5.49 4.00 -7.74
C ALA A 113 -6.39 3.94 -6.51
N ARG A 114 -7.17 2.86 -6.34
CA ARG A 114 -8.03 2.67 -5.15
C ARG A 114 -7.22 2.46 -3.88
N THR A 115 -6.10 1.74 -3.97
CA THR A 115 -5.18 1.53 -2.84
C THR A 115 -4.51 2.84 -2.44
N PHE A 116 -4.04 3.60 -3.42
CA PHE A 116 -3.47 4.93 -3.22
C PHE A 116 -4.49 5.90 -2.60
N ALA A 117 -5.73 5.94 -3.11
CA ALA A 117 -6.80 6.76 -2.55
C ALA A 117 -7.14 6.39 -1.10
N ARG A 118 -7.09 5.09 -0.74
CA ARG A 118 -7.26 4.65 0.66
C ARG A 118 -6.13 5.10 1.56
N GLN A 119 -4.88 5.00 1.10
CA GLN A 119 -3.72 5.48 1.86
C GLN A 119 -3.75 7.01 2.04
N LEU A 120 -4.16 7.75 1.01
CA LEU A 120 -4.40 9.19 1.09
C LEU A 120 -5.52 9.54 2.07
N GLY A 121 -6.64 8.81 2.04
CA GLY A 121 -7.74 9.00 2.99
C GLY A 121 -7.37 8.68 4.45
N GLN A 122 -6.36 7.83 4.69
CA GLN A 122 -5.80 7.62 6.04
C GLN A 122 -4.94 8.80 6.51
N LEU A 123 -4.21 9.44 5.59
CA LEU A 123 -3.38 10.62 5.89
C LEU A 123 -4.23 11.90 6.06
N TYR A 124 -5.37 11.97 5.39
CA TYR A 124 -6.30 13.10 5.42
C TYR A 124 -7.72 12.61 5.74
N PRO A 125 -8.01 12.24 6.99
CA PRO A 125 -9.28 11.64 7.40
C PRO A 125 -10.50 12.56 7.22
N ASP A 126 -10.27 13.87 7.15
CA ASP A 126 -11.31 14.88 6.95
C ASP A 126 -11.72 15.05 5.47
N ALA A 127 -10.95 14.50 4.53
CA ALA A 127 -11.22 14.59 3.11
C ALA A 127 -12.28 13.55 2.68
N LYS A 128 -13.50 14.02 2.41
CA LYS A 128 -14.65 13.16 2.08
C LYS A 128 -14.79 12.90 0.58
N THR A 129 -14.16 13.74 -0.24
CA THR A 129 -14.20 13.65 -1.71
C THR A 129 -12.78 13.65 -2.31
N PRO A 130 -12.60 13.16 -3.54
CA PRO A 130 -11.31 13.22 -4.25
C PRO A 130 -10.76 14.65 -4.41
N ASP A 131 -11.64 15.65 -4.56
CA ASP A 131 -11.24 17.06 -4.65
C ASP A 131 -10.73 17.62 -3.32
N ASP A 132 -11.27 17.13 -2.19
CA ASP A 132 -10.75 17.47 -0.86
C ASP A 132 -9.33 16.94 -0.67
N LEU A 133 -9.05 15.72 -1.16
CA LEU A 133 -7.70 15.13 -1.13
C LEU A 133 -6.72 15.92 -2.01
N LEU A 134 -7.13 16.33 -3.21
CA LEU A 134 -6.30 17.17 -4.08
C LEU A 134 -6.01 18.54 -3.45
N THR A 135 -6.99 19.13 -2.78
CA THR A 135 -6.83 20.40 -2.06
C THR A 135 -5.88 20.25 -0.88
N ALA A 136 -6.03 19.19 -0.08
CA ALA A 136 -5.13 18.89 1.04
C ALA A 136 -3.69 18.65 0.58
N VAL A 137 -3.48 17.91 -0.51
CA VAL A 137 -2.14 17.67 -1.09
C VAL A 137 -1.52 18.98 -1.58
N ARG A 138 -2.28 19.86 -2.24
CA ARG A 138 -1.77 21.19 -2.68
C ARG A 138 -1.40 22.07 -1.49
N GLN A 139 -2.20 22.05 -0.43
CA GLN A 139 -1.93 22.80 0.79
C GLN A 139 -0.66 22.28 1.48
N ALA A 140 -0.50 20.97 1.62
CA ALA A 140 0.71 20.35 2.16
C ALA A 140 1.97 20.65 1.32
N GLN A 141 1.84 20.73 -0.01
CA GLN A 141 2.92 21.17 -0.90
C GLN A 141 3.29 22.64 -0.69
N GLY A 142 2.30 23.52 -0.51
CA GLY A 142 2.52 24.93 -0.18
C GLY A 142 3.21 25.13 1.16
N GLU A 143 2.78 24.39 2.18
CA GLU A 143 3.41 24.38 3.52
C GLU A 143 4.84 23.84 3.45
N SER A 144 5.08 22.78 2.67
CA SER A 144 6.43 22.23 2.46
C SER A 144 7.35 23.23 1.76
N ALA A 145 6.85 23.99 0.79
CA ALA A 145 7.60 25.06 0.14
C ALA A 145 7.92 26.20 1.12
N SER A 146 6.95 26.61 1.94
CA SER A 146 7.15 27.62 2.98
C SER A 146 8.17 27.16 4.04
N LEU A 147 8.12 25.89 4.45
CA LEU A 147 9.08 25.31 5.40
C LEU A 147 10.49 25.22 4.82
N ARG A 148 10.64 24.88 3.54
CA ARG A 148 11.94 24.91 2.86
C ARG A 148 12.53 26.31 2.78
N GLU A 149 11.69 27.30 2.49
CA GLU A 149 12.16 28.70 2.46
C GLU A 149 12.56 29.17 3.87
N LYS A 150 11.78 28.85 4.90
CA LYS A 150 12.13 29.11 6.30
C LYS A 150 13.42 28.40 6.72
N LEU A 151 13.63 27.17 6.26
CA LEU A 151 14.85 26.41 6.54
C LEU A 151 16.06 27.04 5.87
N LYS A 152 15.93 27.51 4.63
CA LYS A 152 16.99 28.23 3.91
C LYS A 152 17.34 29.56 4.59
N VAL A 153 16.34 30.30 5.07
CA VAL A 153 16.55 31.53 5.86
C VAL A 153 17.23 31.19 7.19
N ALA A 154 16.78 30.16 7.91
CA ALA A 154 17.39 29.73 9.16
C ALA A 154 18.84 29.23 8.99
N GLU A 155 19.16 28.54 7.88
CA GLU A 155 20.52 28.14 7.53
C GLU A 155 21.40 29.35 7.21
N ALA A 156 20.86 30.35 6.49
CA ALA A 156 21.55 31.60 6.22
C ALA A 156 21.81 32.39 7.50
N ASP A 157 20.83 32.47 8.40
CA ASP A 157 20.94 33.13 9.71
C ASP A 157 21.95 32.40 10.61
N LEU A 158 21.97 31.06 10.59
CA LEU A 158 22.93 30.26 11.34
C LEU A 158 24.35 30.45 10.80
N SER A 159 24.53 30.48 9.48
CA SER A 159 25.80 30.76 8.83
C SER A 159 26.29 32.19 9.12
N ALA A 160 25.39 33.18 9.06
CA ALA A 160 25.70 34.57 9.40
C ALA A 160 26.04 34.75 10.90
N ALA A 161 25.35 34.03 11.78
CA ALA A 161 25.64 34.00 13.20
C ALA A 161 26.99 33.31 13.48
N GLN A 162 27.33 32.23 12.79
CA GLN A 162 28.64 31.57 12.89
C GLN A 162 29.77 32.48 12.38
N ALA A 163 29.56 33.15 11.24
CA ALA A 163 30.52 34.12 10.68
C ALA A 163 30.69 35.34 11.60
N SER A 164 29.63 35.75 12.30
CA SER A 164 29.68 36.87 13.25
C SER A 164 30.23 36.46 14.62
N ALA A 165 30.03 35.22 15.05
CA ALA A 165 30.55 34.66 16.30
C ALA A 165 32.04 34.30 16.23
N ALA A 166 32.63 34.31 15.03
CA ALA A 166 34.04 34.01 14.80
C ALA A 166 34.66 34.98 13.80
N LYS A 167 34.58 36.30 14.05
CA LYS A 167 35.51 37.21 13.37
C LYS A 167 36.93 36.76 13.74
N PRO A 168 37.82 36.52 12.77
CA PRO A 168 39.21 36.10 13.06
C PRO A 168 39.91 37.07 14.01
N GLU A 169 39.56 38.35 13.92
CA GLU A 169 39.98 39.44 14.80
C GLU A 169 39.54 39.23 16.26
N ASP A 170 38.31 38.77 16.51
CA ASP A 170 37.81 38.48 17.86
C ASP A 170 38.44 37.22 18.45
N VAL A 171 38.71 36.20 17.62
CA VAL A 171 39.41 34.97 18.03
C VAL A 171 40.87 35.25 18.34
N GLN A 172 41.56 36.05 17.52
CA GLN A 172 42.92 36.51 17.80
C GLN A 172 42.96 37.42 19.03
N ALA A 173 42.05 38.38 19.16
CA ALA A 173 41.96 39.24 20.34
C ALA A 173 41.68 38.42 21.61
N LEU A 174 40.83 37.39 21.56
CA LEU A 174 40.61 36.47 22.68
C LEU A 174 41.84 35.61 22.98
N ALA A 175 42.58 35.16 21.97
CA ALA A 175 43.82 34.39 22.16
C ALA A 175 44.95 35.26 22.76
N GLU A 176 45.10 36.49 22.28
CA GLU A 176 46.02 37.49 22.83
C GLU A 176 45.60 37.94 24.23
N TYR A 177 44.31 38.16 24.47
CA TYR A 177 43.79 38.46 25.80
C TYR A 177 44.00 37.29 26.76
N ARG A 178 43.78 36.04 26.33
CA ARG A 178 44.07 34.85 27.16
C ARG A 178 45.57 34.70 27.45
N SER A 179 46.45 35.04 26.51
CA SER A 179 47.90 35.01 26.75
C SER A 179 48.36 36.09 27.75
N LEU A 180 47.72 37.26 27.74
CA LEU A 180 47.96 38.38 28.66
C LEU A 180 47.36 38.19 30.06
N VAL A 181 46.17 37.59 30.13
CA VAL A 181 45.32 37.58 31.33
C VAL A 181 45.40 36.24 32.09
N GLY A 182 45.98 35.21 31.47
CA GLY A 182 46.22 33.89 32.04
C GLY A 182 44.98 32.99 32.06
N ASP A 183 45.10 31.84 32.74
CA ASP A 183 44.00 30.88 32.85
C ASP A 183 42.75 31.53 33.45
N LEU A 184 41.64 31.49 32.70
CA LEU A 184 40.32 31.95 33.14
C LEU A 184 39.64 30.89 34.02
N LEU A 185 38.63 31.31 34.80
CA LEU A 185 37.84 30.44 35.68
C LEU A 185 37.53 29.05 35.06
N PRO A 186 37.69 27.97 35.84
CA PRO A 186 37.65 26.61 35.33
C PRO A 186 36.24 26.21 34.88
N GLU A 187 36.20 25.37 33.85
CA GLU A 187 34.99 24.72 33.39
C GLU A 187 34.49 23.74 34.47
N GLY A 188 33.22 23.84 34.86
CA GLY A 188 32.63 23.04 35.96
C GLY A 188 32.11 23.85 37.14
N LEU A 189 32.37 25.17 37.19
CA LEU A 189 31.73 26.05 38.16
C LEU A 189 30.23 26.25 37.83
N ALA A 190 29.40 26.26 38.87
CA ALA A 190 27.98 26.58 38.72
C ALA A 190 27.79 28.00 38.13
N PRO A 191 26.80 28.23 37.25
CA PRO A 191 26.58 29.53 36.61
C PRO A 191 26.42 30.69 37.61
N THR A 192 25.83 30.40 38.77
CA THR A 192 25.68 31.34 39.89
C THR A 192 27.02 31.75 40.50
N ALA A 193 27.92 30.79 40.72
CA ALA A 193 29.26 31.03 41.21
C ALA A 193 30.11 31.82 40.20
N VAL A 194 30.04 31.46 38.91
CA VAL A 194 30.73 32.20 37.83
C VAL A 194 30.27 33.65 37.77
N LYS A 195 28.96 33.90 37.86
CA LYS A 195 28.40 35.26 37.87
C LYS A 195 28.87 36.06 39.08
N ALA A 196 28.87 35.44 40.27
CA ALA A 196 29.28 36.10 41.50
C ALA A 196 30.79 36.45 41.52
N LEU A 197 31.65 35.53 41.06
CA LEU A 197 33.09 35.75 40.93
C LEU A 197 33.40 36.83 39.89
N LYS A 198 32.74 36.81 38.73
CA LYS A 198 32.87 37.86 37.70
C LYS A 198 32.45 39.24 38.24
N ALA A 199 31.37 39.31 39.02
CA ALA A 199 30.91 40.57 39.60
C ALA A 199 31.92 41.19 40.58
N LYS A 200 32.80 40.38 41.17
CA LYS A 200 33.90 40.81 42.04
C LYS A 200 35.23 41.02 41.31
N GLY A 201 35.28 40.79 39.99
CA GLY A 201 36.50 40.88 39.19
C GLY A 201 37.44 39.67 39.32
N TYR A 202 36.97 38.57 39.91
CA TYR A 202 37.75 37.35 40.15
C TYR A 202 37.66 36.41 38.94
N VAL A 203 38.27 36.83 37.84
CA VAL A 203 38.13 36.16 36.53
C VAL A 203 39.29 35.23 36.16
N THR A 204 40.44 35.37 36.82
CA THR A 204 41.68 34.69 36.44
C THR A 204 42.32 33.94 37.59
N LYS A 205 43.09 32.91 37.25
CA LYS A 205 43.85 32.10 38.21
C LYS A 205 44.79 32.95 39.06
N GLY A 206 45.47 33.92 38.45
CA GLY A 206 46.39 34.82 39.14
C GLY A 206 45.69 35.74 40.15
N VAL A 207 44.45 36.17 39.87
CA VAL A 207 43.65 36.96 40.81
C VAL A 207 43.10 36.07 41.92
N VAL A 208 42.48 34.94 41.56
CA VAL A 208 41.87 34.02 42.53
C VAL A 208 42.88 33.45 43.53
N SER A 209 44.08 33.06 43.06
CA SER A 209 45.15 32.52 43.92
C SER A 209 45.73 33.53 44.92
N ARG A 210 45.37 34.82 44.84
CA ARG A 210 45.83 35.85 45.79
C ARG A 210 44.74 36.26 46.78
N ILE A 211 43.53 35.74 46.63
CA ILE A 211 42.40 36.12 47.49
C ILE A 211 42.36 35.16 48.69
N PRO A 212 42.33 35.69 49.92
CA PRO A 212 42.17 34.87 51.11
C PRO A 212 40.90 34.03 51.04
N ARG A 213 40.96 32.81 51.58
CA ARG A 213 39.81 31.88 51.57
C ARG A 213 38.54 32.48 52.18
N ALA A 214 38.69 33.27 53.24
CA ALA A 214 37.58 33.95 53.89
C ALA A 214 36.86 34.94 52.97
N GLU A 215 37.59 35.61 52.07
CA GLU A 215 37.00 36.55 51.11
C GLU A 215 36.28 35.82 49.98
N LEU A 216 36.78 34.65 49.54
CA LEU A 216 36.09 33.80 48.56
C LEU A 216 34.81 33.19 49.13
N ASP A 217 34.83 32.74 50.38
CA ASP A 217 33.66 32.18 51.08
C ASP A 217 32.57 33.24 51.34
N ALA A 218 32.98 34.51 51.52
CA ALA A 218 32.05 35.64 51.65
C ALA A 218 31.34 36.02 50.33
N VAL A 219 31.72 35.44 49.17
CA VAL A 219 31.06 35.73 47.89
C VAL A 219 29.74 34.96 47.79
N SER A 220 28.64 35.68 47.98
CA SER A 220 27.28 35.12 47.84
C SER A 220 27.07 34.46 46.47
N GLY A 221 26.80 33.16 46.48
CA GLY A 221 26.62 32.33 45.28
C GLY A 221 27.79 31.39 44.96
N VAL A 222 28.93 31.52 45.65
CA VAL A 222 30.05 30.57 45.58
C VAL A 222 29.88 29.53 46.69
N GLY A 223 29.30 28.38 46.36
CA GLY A 223 29.07 27.29 47.31
C GLY A 223 30.33 26.45 47.60
N PRO A 224 30.27 25.52 48.57
CA PRO A 224 31.40 24.69 49.00
C PRO A 224 32.01 23.85 47.87
N GLU A 225 31.20 23.40 46.91
CA GLU A 225 31.68 22.65 45.74
C GLU A 225 32.47 23.54 44.76
N ALA A 226 32.02 24.78 44.54
CA ALA A 226 32.76 25.74 43.73
C ALA A 226 34.09 26.11 44.40
N LEU A 227 34.06 26.29 45.72
CA LEU A 227 35.21 26.58 46.56
C LEU A 227 36.28 25.48 46.51
N LYS A 228 35.90 24.19 46.61
CA LYS A 228 36.84 23.06 46.44
C LYS A 228 37.50 23.06 45.05
N LEU A 229 36.72 23.35 44.02
CA LEU A 229 37.18 23.37 42.64
C LEU A 229 38.18 24.53 42.43
N LEU A 230 37.90 25.70 43.03
CA LEU A 230 38.83 26.84 43.02
C LEU A 230 40.13 26.55 43.80
N ASP A 231 40.08 25.83 44.92
CA ASP A 231 41.30 25.49 45.68
C ASP A 231 42.26 24.59 44.89
N GLY A 232 41.71 23.62 44.15
CA GLY A 232 42.51 22.75 43.29
C GLY A 232 43.06 23.46 42.05
N TRP A 233 42.29 24.40 41.50
CA TRP A 233 42.64 25.08 40.25
C TRP A 233 43.54 26.31 40.45
N ALA A 234 43.32 27.09 41.50
CA ALA A 234 44.05 28.31 41.86
C ALA A 234 44.37 28.32 43.37
N PRO A 235 45.30 27.46 43.83
CA PRO A 235 45.68 27.40 45.24
C PRO A 235 46.18 28.76 45.73
N TYR A 236 45.89 29.10 46.98
CA TYR A 236 46.30 30.37 47.56
C TYR A 236 47.82 30.49 47.67
N VAL A 237 48.40 31.56 47.13
CA VAL A 237 49.85 31.82 47.09
C VAL A 237 50.24 33.04 47.96
N GLY A 238 49.30 33.62 48.70
CA GLY A 238 49.59 34.75 49.58
C GLY A 238 50.43 34.36 50.80
N ALA A 239 51.31 35.26 51.22
CA ALA A 239 52.13 35.10 52.43
C ALA A 239 51.24 35.01 53.67
N GLU A 240 51.57 34.08 54.58
CA GLU A 240 50.95 33.99 55.91
C GLU A 240 50.94 35.37 56.58
N PRO A 241 49.82 35.79 57.20
CA PRO A 241 49.85 36.95 58.08
C PRO A 241 50.85 36.66 59.20
N SER A 242 51.87 37.51 59.29
CA SER A 242 52.90 37.48 60.32
C SER A 242 52.20 37.46 61.69
N ALA A 243 52.48 36.43 62.49
CA ALA A 243 52.03 36.38 63.87
C ALA A 243 52.46 37.65 64.62
N PRO A 244 51.62 38.25 65.48
CA PRO A 244 52.00 39.42 66.25
C PRO A 244 53.15 39.05 67.19
N ALA A 245 54.20 39.86 67.20
CA ALA A 245 55.31 39.77 68.13
C ALA A 245 54.78 39.77 69.57
N GLN A 246 55.03 38.69 70.31
CA GLN A 246 54.91 38.69 71.76
C GLN A 246 56.06 39.51 72.32
N GLY A 247 55.73 40.43 73.25
CA GLY A 247 56.69 41.30 73.95
C GLY A 247 57.51 40.58 74.99
#